data_AF-E1YAC6-F1
#
_entry.id   AF-E1YAC6-F1
#
_cell.length_a   1.000
_cell.length_b   1.000
_cell.length_c   1.000
_cell.angle_alpha   90.00
_cell.angle_beta   90.00
_cell.angle_gamma   90.00
#
_symmetry.space_group_name_H-M   'P 1'
#
loop_
_entity.id
_entity.type
_entity.pdbx_description
1 polymer ?
#
loop_
_entity_poly.entity_id
_entity_poly.type
_entity_poly.pdbx_seq_one_letter_code
_entity_poly.pdbx_strand_id
1 'polypeptide(L)' 'MTDKNKKWIEAKKKYHLSDSHIQMARELGMNPDKFGSLANHKQEKWKAPLPDFIEELYFKRFKKEKPDTIKKLQ' A
#
# COMPACT_ATOMS: atom_id res chain seq x y z
N MET A 1 -19.38 6.31 7.25
CA MET A 1 -18.17 5.60 6.78
C MET A 1 -18.32 5.36 5.29
N THR A 2 -17.58 6.08 4.44
CA THR A 2 -17.67 5.95 2.98
C THR A 2 -17.14 4.59 2.53
N ASP A 3 -17.79 3.94 1.57
CA ASP A 3 -17.45 2.58 1.12
C ASP A 3 -16.01 2.44 0.59
N LYS A 4 -15.40 3.55 0.14
CA LYS A 4 -13.98 3.62 -0.24
C LYS A 4 -13.03 3.29 0.92
N ASN A 5 -13.36 3.67 2.16
CA ASN A 5 -12.48 3.41 3.30
C ASN A 5 -12.49 1.93 3.70
N LYS A 6 -13.63 1.22 3.52
CA LYS A 6 -13.74 -0.20 3.84
C LYS A 6 -12.73 -1.04 3.04
N LYS A 7 -12.61 -0.79 1.73
CA LYS A 7 -11.65 -1.49 0.86
C LYS A 7 -10.20 -1.31 1.30
N TRP A 8 -9.83 -0.10 1.71
CA TRP A 8 -8.49 0.19 2.23
C TRP A 8 -8.25 -0.50 3.58
N ILE A 9 -9.25 -0.57 4.47
CA ILE A 9 -9.16 -1.29 5.75
C ILE A 9 -8.98 -2.80 5.51
N GLU A 10 -9.75 -3.39 4.60
CA GLU A 10 -9.64 -4.80 4.24
C GLU A 10 -8.28 -5.11 3.62
N ALA A 11 -7.82 -4.30 2.67
CA ALA A 11 -6.49 -4.42 2.07
C ALA A 11 -5.39 -4.30 3.12
N LYS A 12 -5.52 -3.33 4.05
CA LYS A 12 -4.58 -3.13 5.15
C LYS A 12 -4.42 -4.40 5.99
N LYS A 13 -5.54 -5.01 6.40
CA LYS A 13 -5.53 -6.26 7.17
C LYS A 13 -5.01 -7.45 6.36
N LYS A 14 -5.43 -7.59 5.11
CA LYS A 14 -5.09 -8.73 4.24
C LYS A 14 -3.62 -8.79 3.85
N TYR A 15 -3.01 -7.64 3.57
CA TYR A 15 -1.62 -7.53 3.11
C TYR A 15 -0.68 -6.99 4.19
N HIS A 16 -1.12 -6.96 5.46
CA HIS A 16 -0.34 -6.50 6.61
C HIS A 16 0.30 -5.12 6.40
N LEU A 17 -0.46 -4.19 5.82
CA LEU A 17 -0.01 -2.82 5.57
C LEU A 17 -0.17 -1.96 6.83
N SER A 18 0.74 -1.02 7.03
CA SER A 18 0.62 0.04 8.04
C SER A 18 -0.20 1.21 7.49
N ASP A 19 -0.59 2.15 8.35
CA ASP A 19 -1.21 3.40 7.88
C ASP A 19 -0.28 4.20 6.95
N SER A 20 1.05 4.11 7.15
CA SER A 20 2.02 4.75 6.25
C SER A 20 1.98 4.12 4.85
N HIS A 21 1.96 2.80 4.74
CA HIS A 21 1.88 2.13 3.43
C HIS A 21 0.58 2.47 2.70
N ILE A 22 -0.54 2.55 3.42
CA ILE A 22 -1.82 2.96 2.81
C ILE A 22 -1.74 4.40 2.32
N GLN A 23 -1.14 5.30 3.10
CA GLN A 23 -0.96 6.68 2.68
C GLN A 23 -0.04 6.78 1.45
N MET A 24 1.10 6.08 1.44
CA MET A 24 2.01 6.01 0.29
C MET A 24 1.28 5.51 -0.96
N ALA A 25 0.51 4.43 -0.84
CA ALA A 25 -0.25 3.86 -1.94
C ALA A 25 -1.30 4.84 -2.49
N ARG A 26 -1.93 5.64 -1.62
CA ARG A 26 -2.88 6.69 -2.02
C ARG A 26 -2.21 7.82 -2.78
N GLU A 27 -1.05 8.28 -2.31
CA GLU A 27 -0.26 9.32 -2.99
C GLU A 27 0.33 8.83 -4.33
N LEU A 28 0.64 7.54 -4.41
CA LEU A 28 1.03 6.87 -5.66
C LEU A 28 -0.15 6.64 -6.62
N GLY A 29 -1.39 6.93 -6.21
CA GLY A 29 -2.59 6.71 -7.03
C GLY A 29 -2.96 5.24 -7.22
N MET A 30 -2.52 4.36 -6.33
CA MET A 30 -2.83 2.93 -6.40
C MET A 30 -4.30 2.63 -6.01
N ASN A 31 -4.79 1.49 -6.48
CA ASN A 31 -6.12 0.99 -6.17
C ASN A 31 -6.02 -0.28 -5.28
N PRO A 32 -6.68 -0.32 -4.10
CA PRO A 32 -6.66 -1.48 -3.21
C PRO A 32 -7.24 -2.75 -3.85
N ASP A 33 -8.17 -2.64 -4.81
CA ASP A 33 -8.73 -3.79 -5.53
C ASP A 33 -7.65 -4.51 -6.37
N LYS A 34 -6.62 -3.78 -6.82
CA LYS A 34 -5.51 -4.31 -7.61
C LYS A 34 -4.38 -4.88 -6.76
N PHE A 35 -4.45 -4.78 -5.43
CA PHE A 35 -3.40 -5.34 -4.57
C PHE A 35 -3.33 -6.86 -4.64
N GLY A 36 -4.43 -7.53 -5.01
CA GLY A 36 -4.44 -8.99 -5.19
C GLY A 36 -3.48 -9.46 -6.28
N SER A 37 -3.41 -8.76 -7.41
CA SER A 37 -2.46 -9.08 -8.49
C SER A 37 -1.04 -8.64 -8.17
N LEU A 38 -0.87 -7.57 -7.38
CA LEU A 38 0.44 -7.07 -6.97
C LEU A 38 1.09 -7.95 -5.89
N ALA A 39 0.29 -8.46 -4.95
CA ALA A 39 0.75 -9.30 -3.83
C ALA A 39 0.96 -10.78 -4.19
N ASN A 40 1.18 -11.12 -5.47
CA ASN A 40 1.46 -12.49 -5.91
C ASN A 40 2.88 -12.99 -5.56
N HIS A 41 3.62 -12.28 -4.69
CA HIS A 41 4.97 -12.65 -4.22
C HIS A 41 5.11 -14.09 -3.69
N LYS A 42 4.01 -14.72 -3.23
CA LYS A 42 4.00 -16.13 -2.81
C LYS A 42 4.16 -17.11 -3.99
N GLN A 43 3.76 -16.71 -5.19
CA GLN A 43 3.93 -17.47 -6.43
C GLN A 43 5.26 -17.10 -7.10
N GLU A 44 5.64 -15.82 -7.05
CA GLU A 44 6.87 -15.29 -7.62
C GLU A 44 7.82 -14.83 -6.50
N LYS A 45 8.62 -15.76 -5.95
CA LYS A 45 9.54 -15.49 -4.83
C LYS A 45 10.58 -14.39 -5.11
N TRP A 46 10.82 -14.07 -6.38
CA TRP A 46 11.71 -12.99 -6.81
C TRP A 46 11.06 -11.59 -6.71
N LYS A 47 9.75 -11.53 -6.42
CA LYS A 47 9.00 -10.29 -6.25
C LYS A 47 9.00 -9.86 -4.79
N ALA A 48 9.30 -8.60 -4.54
CA ALA A 48 9.27 -8.04 -3.19
C ALA A 48 7.86 -8.15 -2.57
N PRO A 49 7.75 -8.31 -1.25
CA PRO A 49 6.50 -8.13 -0.53
C PRO A 49 5.81 -6.81 -0.91
N LEU A 50 4.47 -6.80 -0.89
CA LEU A 50 3.70 -5.60 -1.24
C LEU A 50 4.07 -4.34 -0.43
N PRO A 51 4.33 -4.41 0.89
CA PRO A 51 4.84 -3.27 1.65
C PRO A 51 6.12 -2.67 1.05
N ASP A 52 7.14 -3.50 0.86
CA ASP A 52 8.46 -3.09 0.36
C ASP A 52 8.36 -2.51 -1.06
N PHE A 53 7.50 -3.10 -1.89
CA PHE A 53 7.23 -2.58 -3.22
C PHE A 53 6.60 -1.18 -3.21
N ILE A 54 5.69 -0.91 -2.27
CA ILE A 54 5.08 0.42 -2.09
C ILE A 54 6.13 1.42 -1.63
N GLU A 55 6.98 1.05 -0.66
CA GLU A 55 8.06 1.91 -0.16
C GLU A 55 9.08 2.25 -1.26
N GLU A 56 9.51 1.25 -2.04
CA GLU A 56 10.47 1.44 -3.13
C GLU A 56 9.91 2.36 -4.22
N LEU A 57 8.65 2.16 -4.62
CA LEU A 57 7.97 3.04 -5.58
C LEU A 57 7.82 4.46 -5.05
N TYR A 58 7.46 4.59 -3.78
CA TYR A 58 7.31 5.88 -3.13
C TYR A 58 8.64 6.63 -3.10
N PHE A 59 9.72 5.96 -2.69
CA PHE A 59 11.06 6.51 -2.69
C PHE A 59 11.54 6.90 -4.10
N LYS A 60 11.29 6.05 -5.11
CA LYS A 60 11.66 6.37 -6.50
C LYS A 60 10.99 7.64 -7.01
N ARG A 61 9.71 7.85 -6.68
CA ARG A 61 8.90 8.97 -7.19
C ARG A 61 9.06 10.26 -6.38
N PHE A 62 9.10 10.16 -5.06
CA PHE A 62 9.09 11.31 -4.16
C PHE A 62 10.45 11.57 -3.49
N LYS A 63 11.41 10.64 -3.59
CA LYS A 63 12.72 10.70 -2.90
C LYS A 63 12.59 10.86 -1.39
N LYS A 64 11.54 10.27 -0.83
CA LYS A 64 11.20 10.26 0.60
C LYS A 64 10.96 8.83 1.05
N GLU A 65 11.38 8.52 2.27
CA GLU A 65 11.14 7.20 2.87
C GLU A 65 9.73 7.09 3.47
N LYS A 66 9.12 8.21 3.85
CA LYS A 66 7.81 8.25 4.53
C LYS A 66 6.99 9.45 4.06
N PRO A 67 5.64 9.35 4.02
CA PRO A 67 4.77 10.50 3.78
C PRO A 67 4.84 11.51 4.92
N ASP A 68 4.73 12.80 4.58
CA ASP A 68 4.73 13.89 5.57
C ASP A 68 3.44 13.88 6.43
N THR A 69 2.33 13.38 5.88
CA THR A 69 1.03 13.34 6.56
C THR A 69 0.40 11.96 6.46
N ILE A 70 0.37 11.21 7.56
CA ILE A 70 -0.25 9.89 7.61
C ILE A 70 -1.68 10.02 8.15
N LYS A 71 -2.67 9.81 7.28
CA LYS A 71 -4.07 9.70 7.70
C LYS A 71 -4.33 8.29 8.23
N LYS A 72 -4.54 8.16 9.53
CA LYS A 72 -4.98 6.90 10.14
C LYS A 72 -6.32 6.49 9.56
N LEU A 73 -6.42 5.26 9.05
CA LEU A 73 -7.72 4.65 8.83
C LEU A 73 -8.20 4.09 10.17
N GLN A 74 -9.22 4.74 10.74
CA GLN A 74 -10.00 4.24 11.86
C GLN A 74 -11.07 3.26 11.38
#